data_AF-A0A0E3UVU9-F1
#
_entry.id   AF-A0A0E3UVU9-F1
#
_cell.length_a   1.000
_cell.length_b   1.000
_cell.length_c   1.000
_cell.angle_alpha   90.00
_cell.angle_beta   90.00
_cell.angle_gamma   90.00
#
_symmetry.space_group_name_H-M   'P 1'
#
loop_
_entity.id
_entity.type
_entity.pdbx_description
1 polymer ?
#
loop_
_entity_poly.entity_id
_entity_poly.type
_entity_poly.pdbx_seq_one_letter_code
_entity_poly.pdbx_strand_id
1 'polypeptide(L)'
;MNEIDKRDLFSLYHKVKEKGTFEYLHILDDFKRSEYYDFYRFLKANRQVISILKYNYSHSIKLDKLHNSTANHHRTWNDVNPKYRWRQQRAITMQLFNYLSSVFATVDFSRSNMRKYIYSNPKIAENFKISKESYFDNNPVHRFIQDLRNYTSHNSFLRISSEVIANIELGEERRNIYLLKEDLLESDRWSNLSKKFLQLQESKIYIIDIIKNHYPAFSKFQDWAYLTLFQADTEFTAKFRDELKSVLDLAERVDMSQTSLPFGQAYIRYLDKMINESRVKCLKKFEYI
;
A
#
# COMPACT_ATOMS: atom_id res chain seq x y z
N MET A 1 1.31 15.95 -53.45
CA MET A 1 1.61 16.72 -52.23
C MET A 1 1.85 18.16 -52.66
N ASN A 2 0.85 19.02 -52.55
CA ASN A 2 0.89 20.41 -53.04
C ASN A 2 1.93 21.22 -52.25
N GLU A 3 2.58 22.21 -52.87
CA GLU A 3 3.58 23.08 -52.23
C GLU A 3 3.09 23.82 -50.97
N ILE A 4 1.77 23.98 -50.84
CA ILE A 4 1.09 24.56 -49.68
C ILE A 4 1.32 23.71 -48.42
N ASP A 5 1.37 22.39 -48.56
CA ASP A 5 1.56 21.41 -47.48
C ASP A 5 3.01 21.42 -46.95
N LYS A 6 3.98 21.71 -47.83
CA LYS A 6 5.41 21.78 -47.46
C LYS A 6 5.78 23.07 -46.73
N ARG A 7 5.16 24.21 -47.07
CA ARG A 7 5.39 25.49 -46.36
C ARG A 7 4.87 25.43 -44.92
N ASP A 8 3.77 24.72 -44.71
CA ASP A 8 3.16 24.55 -43.39
C ASP A 8 4.03 23.65 -42.48
N LEU A 9 4.56 22.55 -43.03
CA LEU A 9 5.50 21.68 -42.32
C LEU A 9 6.82 22.37 -41.95
N PHE A 10 7.35 23.23 -42.83
CA PHE A 10 8.58 23.97 -42.55
C PHE A 10 8.38 25.03 -41.46
N SER A 11 7.27 25.78 -41.52
CA SER A 11 6.86 26.73 -40.47
C SER A 11 6.67 26.03 -39.12
N LEU A 12 5.99 24.87 -39.12
CA LEU A 12 5.80 24.05 -37.93
C LEU A 12 7.14 23.53 -37.38
N TYR A 13 8.04 23.05 -38.23
CA TYR A 13 9.37 22.61 -37.83
C TYR A 13 10.16 23.73 -37.15
N HIS A 14 10.17 24.93 -37.73
CA HIS A 14 10.84 26.08 -37.13
C HIS A 14 10.22 26.47 -35.78
N LYS A 15 8.89 26.48 -35.68
CA LYS A 15 8.19 26.74 -34.42
C LYS A 15 8.50 25.71 -33.33
N VAL A 16 8.58 24.42 -33.68
CA VAL A 16 8.96 23.32 -32.77
C VAL A 16 10.44 23.42 -32.36
N LYS A 17 11.31 23.78 -33.30
CA LYS A 17 12.74 23.97 -33.07
C LYS A 17 13.02 25.18 -32.18
N GLU A 18 12.38 26.33 -32.44
CA GLU A 18 12.50 27.55 -31.65
C GLU A 18 12.00 27.38 -30.21
N LYS A 19 10.97 26.54 -30.01
CA LYS A 19 10.53 26.16 -28.68
C LYS A 19 11.52 25.26 -27.93
N GLY A 20 12.54 24.71 -28.58
CA GLY A 20 13.48 23.78 -27.95
C GLY A 20 12.94 22.37 -27.76
N THR A 21 11.88 21.98 -28.48
CA THR A 21 11.23 20.67 -28.31
C THR A 21 12.17 19.49 -28.59
N PHE A 22 13.07 19.58 -29.57
CA PHE A 22 14.03 18.50 -29.85
C PHE A 22 15.05 18.31 -28.72
N GLU A 23 15.55 19.41 -28.15
CA GLU A 23 16.43 19.37 -26.99
C GLU A 23 15.72 18.75 -25.78
N TYR A 24 14.46 19.14 -25.54
CA TYR A 24 13.64 18.52 -24.51
C TYR A 24 13.48 17.01 -24.70
N LEU A 25 13.22 16.54 -25.93
CA LEU A 25 13.07 15.11 -26.20
C LEU A 25 14.35 14.33 -25.92
N HIS A 26 15.53 14.89 -26.21
CA HIS A 26 16.82 14.29 -25.85
C HIS A 26 17.00 14.21 -24.33
N ILE A 27 16.80 15.34 -23.63
CA ILE A 27 16.88 15.40 -22.17
C ILE A 27 15.89 14.43 -21.51
N LEU A 28 14.68 14.31 -22.05
CA LEU A 28 13.68 13.38 -21.56
C LEU A 28 14.09 11.91 -21.75
N ASP A 29 14.72 11.58 -22.88
CA ASP A 29 15.23 10.22 -23.12
C ASP A 29 16.39 9.89 -22.17
N ASP A 30 17.34 10.83 -21.99
CA ASP A 30 18.44 10.69 -21.03
C ASP A 30 17.92 10.54 -19.60
N PHE A 31 16.95 11.37 -19.20
CA PHE A 31 16.29 11.26 -17.91
C PHE A 31 15.62 9.90 -17.74
N LYS A 32 14.88 9.40 -18.73
CA LYS A 32 14.22 8.08 -18.67
C LYS A 32 15.20 6.91 -18.54
N ARG A 33 16.45 7.09 -18.96
CA ARG A 33 17.54 6.11 -18.81
C ARG A 33 18.35 6.29 -17.51
N SER A 34 18.13 7.39 -16.79
CA SER A 34 18.85 7.70 -15.56
C SER A 34 18.36 6.90 -14.34
N GLU A 35 19.22 6.82 -13.33
CA GLU A 35 18.87 6.26 -12.02
C GLU A 35 17.79 7.07 -11.27
N TYR A 36 17.64 8.36 -11.60
CA TYR A 36 16.61 9.22 -11.04
C TYR A 36 15.22 8.80 -11.50
N TYR A 37 15.06 8.45 -12.79
CA TYR A 37 13.79 7.93 -13.27
C TYR A 37 13.46 6.56 -12.69
N ASP A 38 14.46 5.70 -12.51
CA ASP A 38 14.30 4.44 -11.78
C ASP A 38 13.81 4.66 -10.34
N PHE A 39 14.42 5.60 -9.63
CA PHE A 39 14.00 5.94 -8.28
C PHE A 39 12.58 6.52 -8.23
N TYR A 40 12.22 7.40 -9.18
CA TYR A 40 10.85 7.88 -9.34
C TYR A 40 9.85 6.73 -9.52
N ARG A 41 10.13 5.80 -10.44
CA ARG A 41 9.27 4.64 -10.71
C ARG A 41 9.11 3.77 -9.46
N PHE A 42 10.22 3.56 -8.74
CA PHE A 42 10.21 2.82 -7.48
C PHE A 42 9.34 3.51 -6.40
N LEU A 43 9.52 4.81 -6.16
CA LEU A 43 8.71 5.56 -5.18
C LEU A 43 7.21 5.52 -5.54
N LYS A 44 6.88 5.69 -6.82
CA LYS A 44 5.51 5.59 -7.33
C LYS A 44 4.92 4.22 -7.10
N ALA A 45 5.64 3.15 -7.46
CA ALA A 45 5.19 1.77 -7.27
C ALA A 45 5.00 1.45 -5.78
N ASN A 46 5.89 1.92 -4.90
CA ASN A 46 5.74 1.77 -3.45
C ASN A 46 4.43 2.38 -2.95
N ARG A 47 4.15 3.64 -3.34
CA ARG A 47 2.91 4.32 -2.95
C ARG A 47 1.66 3.68 -3.55
N GLN A 48 1.76 3.13 -4.76
CA GLN A 48 0.67 2.40 -5.38
C GLN A 48 0.32 1.14 -4.58
N VAL A 49 1.31 0.33 -4.17
CA VAL A 49 1.08 -0.87 -3.37
C VAL A 49 0.46 -0.53 -2.01
N ILE A 50 0.95 0.52 -1.32
CA ILE A 50 0.35 1.02 -0.08
C ILE A 50 -1.10 1.50 -0.31
N SER A 51 -1.38 2.15 -1.43
CA SER A 51 -2.74 2.61 -1.76
C SER A 51 -3.72 1.45 -1.96
N ILE A 52 -3.27 0.35 -2.57
CA ILE A 52 -4.06 -0.88 -2.74
C ILE A 52 -4.37 -1.50 -1.36
N LEU A 53 -3.38 -1.56 -0.47
CA LEU A 53 -3.61 -2.00 0.91
C LEU A 53 -4.63 -1.11 1.63
N LYS A 54 -4.49 0.23 1.56
CA LYS A 54 -5.43 1.17 2.16
C LYS A 54 -6.85 1.00 1.62
N TYR A 55 -6.98 0.79 0.31
CA TYR A 55 -8.26 0.51 -0.32
C TYR A 55 -8.89 -0.78 0.23
N ASN A 56 -8.12 -1.87 0.30
CA ASN A 56 -8.60 -3.14 0.84
C ASN A 56 -8.97 -3.05 2.32
N TYR A 57 -8.18 -2.37 3.13
CA TYR A 57 -8.54 -2.08 4.52
C TYR A 57 -9.88 -1.33 4.60
N SER A 58 -10.01 -0.22 3.87
CA SER A 58 -11.21 0.62 3.88
C SER A 58 -12.45 -0.17 3.43
N HIS A 59 -12.30 -1.06 2.45
CA HIS A 59 -13.38 -1.91 1.96
C HIS A 59 -13.77 -2.98 2.98
N SER A 60 -12.81 -3.59 3.69
CA SER A 60 -13.09 -4.50 4.82
C SER A 60 -13.92 -3.81 5.91
N ILE A 61 -13.57 -2.57 6.27
CA ILE A 61 -14.33 -1.80 7.26
C ILE A 61 -15.73 -1.43 6.76
N LYS A 62 -15.88 -1.06 5.49
CA LYS A 62 -17.20 -0.78 4.90
C LYS A 62 -18.08 -2.04 4.88
N LEU A 63 -17.50 -3.18 4.56
CA LEU A 63 -18.21 -4.46 4.53
C LEU A 63 -18.65 -4.91 5.92
N ASP A 64 -17.81 -4.72 6.94
CA ASP A 64 -18.17 -4.91 8.36
C ASP A 64 -19.36 -4.03 8.74
N LYS A 65 -19.32 -2.74 8.44
CA LYS A 65 -20.43 -1.81 8.69
C LYS A 65 -21.72 -2.23 7.96
N LEU A 66 -21.61 -2.65 6.71
CA LEU A 66 -22.77 -3.14 5.96
C LEU A 66 -23.33 -4.42 6.59
N HIS A 67 -22.47 -5.38 6.92
CA HIS A 67 -22.84 -6.62 7.60
C HIS A 67 -23.57 -6.36 8.92
N ASN A 68 -23.13 -5.36 9.67
CA ASN A 68 -23.67 -4.99 10.97
C ASN A 68 -24.95 -4.14 10.88
N SER A 69 -25.35 -3.67 9.70
CA SER A 69 -26.54 -2.83 9.56
C SER A 69 -27.85 -3.64 9.63
N THR A 70 -28.85 -3.12 10.35
CA THR A 70 -30.17 -3.75 10.52
C THR A 70 -30.87 -4.00 9.18
N ALA A 71 -30.79 -3.05 8.26
CA ALA A 71 -31.36 -3.18 6.92
C ALA A 71 -30.75 -4.36 6.12
N ASN A 72 -29.46 -4.60 6.30
CA ASN A 72 -28.76 -5.70 5.65
C ASN A 72 -29.11 -7.04 6.30
N HIS A 73 -29.27 -7.09 7.63
CA HIS A 73 -29.67 -8.29 8.35
C HIS A 73 -31.00 -8.86 7.86
N HIS A 74 -32.04 -8.02 7.78
CA HIS A 74 -33.34 -8.46 7.29
C HIS A 74 -33.24 -9.10 5.93
N ARG A 75 -32.33 -8.63 5.06
CA ARG A 75 -32.08 -9.23 3.74
C ARG A 75 -31.30 -10.53 3.83
N THR A 76 -30.31 -10.64 4.72
CA THR A 76 -29.46 -11.83 4.91
C THR A 76 -30.25 -13.04 5.40
N TRP A 77 -31.20 -12.82 6.30
CA TRP A 77 -32.02 -13.87 6.90
C TRP A 77 -33.44 -13.90 6.34
N ASN A 78 -33.68 -13.23 5.21
CA ASN A 78 -34.94 -13.36 4.49
C ASN A 78 -34.97 -14.70 3.74
N ASP A 79 -35.91 -15.57 4.10
CA ASP A 79 -36.15 -16.85 3.43
C ASP A 79 -36.57 -16.68 1.96
N VAL A 80 -37.00 -15.48 1.55
CA VAL A 80 -37.35 -15.15 0.16
C VAL A 80 -36.12 -15.12 -0.76
N ASN A 81 -34.91 -14.83 -0.23
CA ASN A 81 -33.70 -14.80 -1.06
C ASN A 81 -32.48 -15.43 -0.36
N PRO A 82 -32.45 -16.76 -0.21
CA PRO A 82 -31.34 -17.47 0.44
C PRO A 82 -30.00 -17.27 -0.28
N LYS A 83 -30.01 -16.92 -1.58
CA LYS A 83 -28.80 -16.60 -2.36
C LYS A 83 -28.08 -15.35 -1.85
N TYR A 84 -28.80 -14.43 -1.19
CA TYR A 84 -28.23 -13.19 -0.68
C TYR A 84 -27.22 -13.44 0.45
N ARG A 85 -27.52 -14.37 1.36
CA ARG A 85 -26.60 -14.81 2.42
C ARG A 85 -25.29 -15.33 1.85
N TRP A 86 -25.35 -16.23 0.87
CA TRP A 86 -24.17 -16.78 0.21
C TRP A 86 -23.33 -15.72 -0.52
N ARG A 87 -23.99 -14.73 -1.14
CA ARG A 87 -23.31 -13.60 -1.79
C ARG A 87 -22.54 -12.76 -0.77
N GLN A 88 -23.14 -12.46 0.38
CA GLN A 88 -22.45 -11.73 1.45
C GLN A 88 -21.26 -12.51 1.99
N GLN A 89 -21.45 -13.79 2.30
CA GLN A 89 -20.38 -14.65 2.80
C GLN A 89 -19.18 -14.69 1.84
N ARG A 90 -19.47 -14.81 0.54
CA ARG A 90 -18.44 -14.76 -0.51
C ARG A 90 -17.74 -13.40 -0.57
N ALA A 91 -18.50 -12.30 -0.47
CA ALA A 91 -17.93 -10.96 -0.47
C ALA A 91 -16.99 -10.74 0.74
N ILE A 92 -17.39 -11.19 1.93
CA ILE A 92 -16.57 -11.14 3.16
C ILE A 92 -15.29 -11.94 2.98
N THR A 93 -15.41 -13.17 2.49
CA THR A 93 -14.25 -14.05 2.36
C THR A 93 -13.27 -13.54 1.30
N MET A 94 -13.78 -13.11 0.14
CA MET A 94 -12.97 -12.50 -0.91
C MET A 94 -12.27 -11.24 -0.40
N GLN A 95 -12.97 -10.40 0.35
CA GLN A 95 -12.38 -9.17 0.86
C GLN A 95 -11.30 -9.43 1.90
N LEU A 96 -11.50 -10.42 2.78
CA LEU A 96 -10.47 -10.83 3.74
C LEU A 96 -9.23 -11.34 3.00
N PHE A 97 -9.40 -12.20 1.99
CA PHE A 97 -8.29 -12.68 1.16
C PHE A 97 -7.55 -11.53 0.46
N ASN A 98 -8.28 -10.57 -0.11
CA ASN A 98 -7.69 -9.41 -0.77
C ASN A 98 -6.87 -8.54 0.20
N TYR A 99 -7.40 -8.29 1.41
CA TYR A 99 -6.67 -7.55 2.44
C TYR A 99 -5.38 -8.29 2.83
N LEU A 100 -5.47 -9.58 3.19
CA LEU A 100 -4.32 -10.40 3.57
C LEU A 100 -3.24 -10.43 2.48
N SER A 101 -3.67 -10.61 1.23
CA SER A 101 -2.78 -10.59 0.06
C SER A 101 -2.12 -9.23 -0.15
N SER A 102 -2.87 -8.13 0.04
CA SER A 102 -2.33 -6.77 -0.12
C SER A 102 -1.30 -6.40 0.95
N VAL A 103 -1.47 -6.86 2.20
CA VAL A 103 -0.45 -6.72 3.25
C VAL A 103 0.84 -7.39 2.80
N PHE A 104 0.77 -8.63 2.31
CA PHE A 104 1.95 -9.40 1.95
C PHE A 104 2.63 -8.87 0.68
N ALA A 105 1.87 -8.49 -0.34
CA ALA A 105 2.40 -7.78 -1.51
C ALA A 105 3.16 -6.50 -1.12
N THR A 106 2.70 -5.79 -0.09
CA THR A 106 3.41 -4.60 0.45
C THR A 106 4.73 -4.99 1.09
N VAL A 107 4.74 -6.05 1.91
CA VAL A 107 5.97 -6.57 2.52
C VAL A 107 6.98 -7.04 1.47
N ASP A 108 6.54 -7.83 0.50
CA ASP A 108 7.40 -8.39 -0.54
C ASP A 108 8.00 -7.29 -1.42
N PHE A 109 7.16 -6.35 -1.87
CA PHE A 109 7.62 -5.21 -2.65
C PHE A 109 8.68 -4.38 -1.89
N SER A 110 8.44 -4.10 -0.61
CA SER A 110 9.38 -3.37 0.24
C SER A 110 10.67 -4.16 0.44
N ARG A 111 10.59 -5.47 0.71
CA ARG A 111 11.78 -6.32 0.97
C ARG A 111 12.69 -6.45 -0.23
N SER A 112 12.16 -6.61 -1.44
CA SER A 112 12.97 -6.81 -2.65
C SER A 112 13.61 -5.51 -3.11
N ASN A 113 12.87 -4.40 -3.06
CA ASN A 113 13.26 -3.17 -3.75
C ASN A 113 13.91 -2.12 -2.85
N MET A 114 13.57 -2.05 -1.56
CA MET A 114 14.15 -1.03 -0.67
C MET A 114 15.65 -1.25 -0.42
N ARG A 115 16.13 -2.50 -0.54
CA ARG A 115 17.56 -2.81 -0.36
C ARG A 115 18.45 -2.03 -1.34
N LYS A 116 17.98 -1.74 -2.55
CA LYS A 116 18.76 -0.99 -3.54
C LYS A 116 19.16 0.40 -3.05
N TYR A 117 18.34 1.02 -2.19
CA TYR A 117 18.50 2.43 -1.81
C TYR A 117 18.90 2.63 -0.34
N ILE A 118 18.53 1.71 0.56
CA ILE A 118 18.77 1.91 2.00
C ILE A 118 20.21 1.60 2.43
N TYR A 119 20.87 0.65 1.76
CA TYR A 119 22.18 0.14 2.21
C TYR A 119 23.36 1.02 1.80
N SER A 120 23.14 2.14 1.11
CA SER A 120 24.19 3.13 0.80
C SER A 120 24.73 3.81 2.07
N ASN A 121 23.92 3.90 3.13
CA ASN A 121 24.31 4.51 4.40
C ASN A 121 24.23 3.50 5.56
N PRO A 122 25.37 3.09 6.16
CA PRO A 122 25.41 2.07 7.20
C PRO A 122 24.53 2.37 8.41
N LYS A 123 24.46 3.63 8.85
CA LYS A 123 23.66 4.04 10.02
C LYS A 123 22.17 3.90 9.76
N ILE A 124 21.72 4.33 8.58
CA ILE A 124 20.32 4.21 8.17
C ILE A 124 19.96 2.74 7.94
N ALA A 125 20.84 1.97 7.31
CA ALA A 125 20.66 0.54 7.08
C ALA A 125 20.51 -0.24 8.40
N GLU A 126 21.33 0.06 9.41
CA GLU A 126 21.24 -0.58 10.72
C GLU A 126 19.95 -0.19 11.44
N ASN A 127 19.57 1.08 11.44
CA ASN A 127 18.28 1.51 11.99
C ASN A 127 17.10 0.82 11.30
N PHE A 128 17.14 0.71 9.96
CA PHE A 128 16.14 0.00 9.19
C PHE A 128 16.05 -1.48 9.54
N LYS A 129 17.19 -2.15 9.69
CA LYS A 129 17.27 -3.55 10.10
C LYS A 129 16.63 -3.75 11.47
N ILE A 130 17.03 -2.97 12.49
CA ILE A 130 16.50 -3.07 13.85
C ILE A 130 14.99 -2.81 13.88
N SER A 131 14.52 -1.80 13.16
CA SER A 131 13.09 -1.49 13.08
C SER A 131 12.28 -2.57 12.38
N LYS A 132 12.84 -3.18 11.32
CA LYS A 132 12.23 -4.33 10.66
C LYS A 132 12.13 -5.52 11.61
N GLU A 133 13.20 -5.85 12.32
CA GLU A 133 13.21 -6.95 13.31
C GLU A 133 12.20 -6.68 14.44
N SER A 134 12.19 -5.47 14.99
CA SER A 134 11.22 -5.05 16.01
C SER A 134 9.78 -5.19 15.55
N TYR A 135 9.45 -4.75 14.33
CA TYR A 135 8.07 -4.77 13.85
C TYR A 135 7.63 -6.14 13.31
N PHE A 136 8.48 -6.88 12.60
CA PHE A 136 8.08 -8.12 11.93
C PHE A 136 8.32 -9.37 12.77
N ASP A 137 9.45 -9.44 13.48
CA ASP A 137 9.85 -10.67 14.16
C ASP A 137 9.24 -10.77 15.57
N ASN A 138 8.96 -9.63 16.20
CA ASN A 138 8.40 -9.55 17.55
C ASN A 138 6.90 -9.20 17.61
N ASN A 139 6.24 -9.04 16.47
CA ASN A 139 4.81 -8.71 16.42
C ASN A 139 3.94 -9.95 16.18
N PRO A 140 3.29 -10.50 17.23
CA PRO A 140 2.47 -11.70 17.10
C PRO A 140 1.27 -11.52 16.19
N VAL A 141 0.70 -10.31 16.14
CA VAL A 141 -0.47 -10.01 15.29
C VAL A 141 -0.06 -9.99 13.81
N HIS A 142 1.05 -9.32 13.49
CA HIS A 142 1.56 -9.31 12.11
C HIS A 142 1.89 -10.73 11.65
N ARG A 143 2.57 -11.51 12.51
CA ARG A 143 2.92 -12.89 12.19
C ARG A 143 1.68 -13.76 12.00
N PHE A 144 0.66 -13.61 12.84
CA PHE A 144 -0.63 -14.26 12.66
C PHE A 144 -1.27 -13.90 11.32
N ILE A 145 -1.31 -12.62 10.93
CA ILE A 145 -1.83 -12.20 9.62
C ILE A 145 -1.06 -12.83 8.46
N GLN A 146 0.28 -12.89 8.57
CA GLN A 146 1.13 -13.54 7.57
C GLN A 146 0.81 -15.04 7.45
N ASP A 147 0.75 -15.76 8.56
CA ASP A 147 0.46 -17.19 8.54
C ASP A 147 -1.00 -17.46 8.13
N LEU A 148 -1.94 -16.57 8.46
CA LEU A 148 -3.33 -16.65 8.03
C LEU A 148 -3.45 -16.50 6.50
N ARG A 149 -2.68 -15.57 5.89
CA ARG A 149 -2.57 -15.47 4.43
C ARG A 149 -2.05 -16.76 3.81
N ASN A 150 -1.09 -17.43 4.45
CA ASN A 150 -0.54 -18.69 3.94
C ASN A 150 -1.55 -19.84 4.09
N TYR A 151 -2.27 -19.89 5.22
CA TYR A 151 -3.35 -20.84 5.45
C TYR A 151 -4.42 -20.72 4.35
N THR A 152 -4.88 -19.50 4.06
CA THR A 152 -5.90 -19.25 3.03
C THR A 152 -5.46 -19.57 1.61
N SER A 153 -4.15 -19.42 1.33
CA SER A 153 -3.61 -19.60 -0.02
C SER A 153 -3.18 -21.04 -0.32
N HIS A 154 -2.87 -21.84 0.71
CA HIS A 154 -2.16 -23.12 0.52
C HIS A 154 -2.73 -24.31 1.30
N ASN A 155 -3.60 -24.09 2.30
CA ASN A 155 -4.06 -25.18 3.17
C ASN A 155 -5.56 -25.40 3.06
N SER A 156 -6.36 -24.38 3.35
CA SER A 156 -7.81 -24.51 3.41
C SER A 156 -8.49 -23.18 3.17
N PHE A 157 -9.75 -23.23 2.77
CA PHE A 157 -10.59 -22.05 2.66
C PHE A 157 -11.03 -21.61 4.05
N LEU A 158 -10.98 -20.30 4.34
CA LEU A 158 -11.43 -19.80 5.64
C LEU A 158 -12.92 -20.02 5.85
N ARG A 159 -13.25 -20.78 6.88
CA ARG A 159 -14.60 -20.83 7.45
C ARG A 159 -14.84 -19.58 8.27
N ILE A 160 -15.36 -18.55 7.61
CA ILE A 160 -15.74 -17.31 8.27
C ILE A 160 -17.17 -17.47 8.80
N SER A 161 -17.35 -17.21 10.08
CA SER A 161 -18.65 -17.26 10.75
C SER A 161 -19.11 -15.87 11.15
N SER A 162 -20.41 -15.72 11.35
CA SER A 162 -21.03 -14.49 11.83
C SER A 162 -21.86 -14.79 13.06
N GLU A 163 -21.87 -13.89 14.02
CA GLU A 163 -22.76 -13.97 15.18
C GLU A 163 -23.48 -12.66 15.42
N VAL A 164 -24.47 -12.75 16.29
CA VAL A 164 -25.27 -11.65 16.79
C VAL A 164 -25.14 -11.65 18.30
N ILE A 165 -24.65 -10.54 18.85
CA ILE A 165 -24.63 -10.26 20.28
C ILE A 165 -25.66 -9.18 20.54
N ALA A 166 -26.71 -9.50 21.29
CA ALA A 166 -27.71 -8.53 21.71
C ALA A 166 -27.46 -8.14 23.17
N ASN A 167 -27.24 -6.87 23.44
CA ASN A 167 -27.32 -6.29 24.77
C ASN A 167 -28.74 -5.78 24.99
N ILE A 168 -29.53 -6.56 25.74
CA ILE A 168 -30.94 -6.30 25.99
C ILE A 168 -31.12 -5.03 26.83
N GLU A 169 -30.20 -4.72 27.75
CA GLU A 169 -30.28 -3.56 28.65
C GLU A 169 -30.05 -2.25 27.92
N LEU A 170 -29.14 -2.24 26.95
CA LEU A 170 -28.82 -1.05 26.14
C LEU A 170 -29.66 -0.96 24.86
N GLY A 171 -30.44 -1.99 24.54
CA GLY A 171 -31.15 -2.09 23.26
C GLY A 171 -30.20 -2.14 22.05
N GLU A 172 -28.95 -2.58 22.27
CA GLU A 172 -27.91 -2.60 21.25
C GLU A 172 -27.72 -4.01 20.70
N GLU A 173 -27.70 -4.15 19.38
CA GLU A 173 -27.35 -5.40 18.70
C GLU A 173 -26.05 -5.18 17.93
N ARG A 174 -25.01 -5.95 18.27
CA ARG A 174 -23.74 -5.96 17.54
C ARG A 174 -23.57 -7.28 16.83
N ARG A 175 -23.25 -7.20 15.54
CA ARG A 175 -22.90 -8.37 14.74
C ARG A 175 -21.39 -8.40 14.57
N ASN A 176 -20.81 -9.59 14.59
CA ASN A 176 -19.38 -9.75 14.48
C ASN A 176 -19.05 -10.87 13.48
N ILE A 177 -18.00 -10.64 12.71
CA ILE A 177 -17.39 -11.61 11.82
C ILE A 177 -16.20 -12.23 12.55
N TYR A 178 -16.17 -13.55 12.65
CA TYR A 178 -15.13 -14.27 13.38
C TYR A 178 -14.64 -15.52 12.66
N LEU A 179 -13.44 -15.96 13.05
CA LEU A 179 -12.87 -17.27 12.73
C LEU A 179 -12.95 -18.14 13.97
N LEU A 180 -13.23 -19.42 13.82
CA LEU A 180 -13.15 -20.38 14.91
C LEU A 180 -11.69 -20.75 15.15
N LYS A 181 -11.24 -20.66 16.41
CA LYS A 181 -9.88 -21.02 16.81
C LYS A 181 -9.59 -22.50 16.51
N GLU A 182 -10.56 -23.38 16.73
CA GLU A 182 -10.45 -24.81 16.44
C GLU A 182 -10.14 -25.09 14.96
N ASP A 183 -10.87 -24.48 14.02
CA ASP A 183 -10.63 -24.62 12.57
C ASP A 183 -9.20 -24.17 12.18
N LEU A 184 -8.69 -23.14 12.86
CA LEU A 184 -7.32 -22.67 12.62
C LEU A 184 -6.30 -23.66 13.19
N LEU A 185 -6.53 -24.21 14.38
CA LEU A 185 -5.61 -25.13 15.04
C LEU A 185 -5.46 -26.49 14.34
N GLU A 186 -6.35 -26.83 13.40
CA GLU A 186 -6.21 -28.03 12.54
C GLU A 186 -4.95 -28.00 11.66
N SER A 187 -4.35 -26.82 11.42
CA SER A 187 -3.15 -26.68 10.59
C SER A 187 -1.87 -26.66 11.43
N ASP A 188 -0.95 -27.58 11.18
CA ASP A 188 0.36 -27.58 11.87
C ASP A 188 1.34 -26.49 11.40
N ARG A 189 1.00 -25.77 10.33
CA ARG A 189 1.89 -24.81 9.64
C ARG A 189 1.99 -23.43 10.29
N TRP A 190 1.38 -23.20 11.45
CA TRP A 190 1.53 -21.93 12.18
C TRP A 190 2.93 -21.79 12.75
N SER A 191 3.51 -20.61 12.63
CA SER A 191 4.75 -20.27 13.33
C SER A 191 4.56 -20.26 14.85
N ASN A 192 5.64 -20.41 15.60
CA ASN A 192 5.61 -20.40 17.06
C ASN A 192 4.95 -19.13 17.63
N LEU A 193 5.18 -17.97 17.00
CA LEU A 193 4.62 -16.71 17.46
C LEU A 193 3.11 -16.64 17.17
N SER A 194 2.65 -17.15 16.02
CA SER A 194 1.22 -17.26 15.73
C SER A 194 0.52 -18.29 16.60
N LYS A 195 1.18 -19.41 16.95
CA LYS A 195 0.65 -20.37 17.93
C LYS A 195 0.45 -19.73 19.28
N LYS A 196 1.43 -18.96 19.78
CA LYS A 196 1.29 -18.18 21.03
C LYS A 196 0.15 -17.17 20.95
N PHE A 197 0.03 -16.44 19.82
CA PHE A 197 -1.08 -15.53 19.60
C PHE A 197 -2.44 -16.24 19.68
N LEU A 198 -2.60 -17.35 18.95
CA LEU A 198 -3.82 -18.16 18.92
C LEU A 198 -4.18 -18.72 20.30
N GLN A 199 -3.19 -19.16 21.08
CA GLN A 199 -3.40 -19.66 22.44
C GLN A 199 -4.04 -18.60 23.35
N LEU A 200 -3.66 -17.33 23.20
CA LEU A 200 -4.21 -16.21 23.96
C LEU A 200 -5.61 -15.77 23.49
N GLN A 201 -6.05 -16.19 22.31
CA GLN A 201 -7.40 -15.88 21.84
C GLN A 201 -8.44 -16.82 22.45
N GLU A 202 -9.67 -16.32 22.58
CA GLU A 202 -10.85 -17.13 22.89
C GLU A 202 -11.21 -18.10 21.75
N SER A 203 -12.30 -18.85 21.88
CA SER A 203 -12.78 -19.77 20.84
C SER A 203 -13.15 -19.05 19.54
N LYS A 204 -13.58 -17.78 19.62
CA LYS A 204 -13.92 -16.92 18.49
C LYS A 204 -12.89 -15.83 18.33
N ILE A 205 -12.36 -15.70 17.12
CA ILE A 205 -11.34 -14.71 16.76
C ILE A 205 -11.99 -13.66 15.86
N TYR A 206 -12.27 -12.48 16.41
CA TYR A 206 -12.90 -11.36 15.69
C TYR A 206 -11.92 -10.71 14.70
N ILE A 207 -11.92 -11.23 13.48
CA ILE A 207 -10.89 -10.89 12.47
C ILE A 207 -10.89 -9.42 12.09
N ILE A 208 -12.06 -8.75 12.11
CA ILE A 208 -12.14 -7.33 11.78
C ILE A 208 -11.43 -6.48 12.83
N ASP A 209 -11.50 -6.85 14.11
CA ASP A 209 -10.84 -6.11 15.18
C ASP A 209 -9.32 -6.29 15.09
N ILE A 210 -8.85 -7.49 14.73
CA ILE A 210 -7.44 -7.74 14.39
C ILE A 210 -6.99 -6.85 13.23
N ILE A 211 -7.79 -6.73 12.17
CA ILE A 211 -7.48 -5.87 11.01
C ILE A 211 -7.43 -4.39 11.41
N LYS A 212 -8.41 -3.92 12.20
CA LYS A 212 -8.50 -2.53 12.72
C LYS A 212 -7.28 -2.17 13.57
N ASN A 213 -6.76 -3.11 14.35
CA ASN A 213 -5.60 -2.90 15.21
C ASN A 213 -4.28 -3.01 14.42
N HIS A 214 -4.17 -3.98 13.50
CA HIS A 214 -2.96 -4.20 12.73
C HIS A 214 -2.69 -3.09 11.71
N TYR A 215 -3.70 -2.70 10.92
CA TYR A 215 -3.51 -1.81 9.77
C TYR A 215 -2.85 -0.47 10.13
N PRO A 216 -3.26 0.27 11.19
CA PRO A 216 -2.63 1.54 11.54
C PRO A 216 -1.15 1.39 11.87
N ALA A 217 -0.78 0.36 12.65
CA ALA A 217 0.61 0.10 13.01
C ALA A 217 1.44 -0.29 11.76
N PHE A 218 0.90 -1.14 10.90
CA PHE A 218 1.54 -1.56 9.66
C PHE A 218 1.73 -0.39 8.69
N SER A 219 0.69 0.41 8.47
CA SER A 219 0.73 1.59 7.61
C SER A 219 1.76 2.60 8.13
N LYS A 220 1.82 2.82 9.45
CA LYS A 220 2.81 3.72 10.06
C LYS A 220 4.24 3.22 9.83
N PHE A 221 4.48 1.91 9.96
CA PHE A 221 5.77 1.31 9.63
C PHE A 221 6.12 1.52 8.15
N GLN A 222 5.20 1.26 7.23
CA GLN A 222 5.44 1.44 5.79
C GLN A 222 5.70 2.91 5.43
N ASP A 223 4.99 3.86 6.06
CA ASP A 223 5.25 5.30 5.87
C ASP A 223 6.63 5.70 6.40
N TRP A 224 7.02 5.21 7.57
CA TRP A 224 8.36 5.44 8.12
C TRP A 224 9.45 4.83 7.22
N ALA A 225 9.24 3.61 6.73
CA ALA A 225 10.15 2.93 5.81
C ALA A 225 10.30 3.73 4.51
N TYR A 226 9.21 4.23 3.94
CA TYR A 226 9.23 5.08 2.75
C TYR A 226 10.01 6.38 2.99
N LEU A 227 9.77 7.06 4.11
CA LEU A 227 10.49 8.31 4.42
C LEU A 227 11.99 8.08 4.60
N THR A 228 12.38 6.92 5.12
CA THR A 228 13.79 6.54 5.34
C THR A 228 14.58 6.52 4.03
N LEU A 229 13.93 6.27 2.88
CA LEU A 229 14.58 6.30 1.57
C LEU A 229 15.22 7.65 1.25
N PHE A 230 14.60 8.76 1.68
CA PHE A 230 15.12 10.11 1.44
C PHE A 230 16.28 10.52 2.35
N GLN A 231 16.51 9.74 3.41
CA GLN A 231 17.60 9.95 4.38
C GLN A 231 18.75 8.98 4.18
N ALA A 232 18.55 7.91 3.39
CA ALA A 232 19.61 6.97 3.07
C ALA A 232 20.75 7.67 2.33
N ASP A 233 20.42 8.48 1.32
CA ASP A 233 21.38 9.34 0.62
C ASP A 233 20.74 10.71 0.36
N THR A 234 21.11 11.69 1.19
CA THR A 234 20.55 13.04 1.13
C THR A 234 21.05 13.84 -0.08
N GLU A 235 22.27 13.56 -0.55
CA GLU A 235 22.82 14.22 -1.72
C GLU A 235 22.14 13.70 -2.99
N PHE A 236 22.03 12.37 -3.13
CA PHE A 236 21.25 11.75 -4.20
C PHE A 236 19.81 12.24 -4.18
N THR A 237 19.17 12.32 -3.01
CA THR A 237 17.79 12.81 -2.88
C THR A 237 17.64 14.26 -3.36
N ALA A 238 18.60 15.13 -3.04
CA ALA A 238 18.59 16.52 -3.52
C ALA A 238 18.73 16.58 -5.04
N LYS A 239 19.72 15.87 -5.61
CA LYS A 239 19.92 15.79 -7.06
C LYS A 239 18.72 15.20 -7.79
N PHE A 240 18.15 14.12 -7.27
CA PHE A 240 16.92 13.51 -7.79
C PHE A 240 15.78 14.53 -7.89
N ARG A 241 15.54 15.29 -6.81
CA ARG A 241 14.49 16.29 -6.76
C ARG A 241 14.74 17.40 -7.78
N ASP A 242 15.97 17.89 -7.88
CA ASP A 242 16.32 18.98 -8.79
C ASP A 242 16.28 18.53 -10.25
N GLU A 243 16.65 17.28 -10.54
CA GLU A 243 16.54 16.69 -11.88
C GLU A 243 15.07 16.61 -12.32
N LEU A 244 14.19 16.09 -11.46
CA LEU A 244 12.75 16.03 -11.77
C LEU A 244 12.17 17.43 -12.03
N LYS A 245 12.61 18.42 -11.25
CA LYS A 245 12.17 19.80 -11.42
C LYS A 245 12.70 20.40 -12.73
N SER A 246 13.98 20.21 -13.04
CA SER A 246 14.61 20.68 -14.29
C SER A 246 13.89 20.15 -15.53
N VAL A 247 13.62 18.84 -15.57
CA VAL A 247 12.90 18.19 -16.67
C VAL A 247 11.45 18.71 -16.77
N LEU A 248 10.78 18.93 -15.64
CA LEU A 248 9.42 19.50 -15.62
C LEU A 248 9.40 20.95 -16.12
N ASP A 249 10.31 21.79 -15.64
CA ASP A 249 10.41 23.20 -16.03
C ASP A 249 10.72 23.32 -17.54
N LEU A 250 11.53 22.40 -18.10
CA LEU A 250 11.73 22.31 -19.55
C LEU A 250 10.47 21.85 -20.28
N ALA A 251 9.78 20.82 -19.77
CA ALA A 251 8.54 20.32 -20.36
C ALA A 251 7.43 21.39 -20.37
N GLU A 252 7.34 22.23 -19.34
CA GLU A 252 6.39 23.35 -19.26
C GLU A 252 6.75 24.46 -20.25
N ARG A 253 8.05 24.80 -20.41
CA ARG A 253 8.51 25.77 -21.42
C ARG A 253 8.15 25.38 -22.86
N VAL A 254 8.14 24.08 -23.16
CA VAL A 254 7.86 23.56 -24.50
C VAL A 254 6.42 23.05 -24.69
N ASP A 255 5.52 23.33 -23.74
CA ASP A 255 4.11 22.90 -23.73
C ASP A 255 3.89 21.36 -23.79
N MET A 256 4.80 20.57 -23.23
CA MET A 256 4.76 19.09 -23.23
C MET A 256 4.55 18.44 -21.86
N SER A 257 4.42 19.22 -20.79
CA SER A 257 4.31 18.72 -19.41
C SER A 257 3.10 17.80 -19.18
N GLN A 258 2.00 18.01 -19.90
CA GLN A 258 0.76 17.21 -19.77
C GLN A 258 0.82 15.86 -20.50
N THR A 259 1.67 15.72 -21.52
CA THR A 259 1.62 14.58 -22.46
C THR A 259 2.80 13.64 -22.32
N SER A 260 3.94 14.12 -21.81
CA SER A 260 5.21 13.40 -21.90
C SER A 260 5.81 12.98 -20.54
N LEU A 261 5.36 13.61 -19.44
CA LEU A 261 5.84 13.30 -18.09
C LEU A 261 4.77 12.56 -17.26
N PRO A 262 5.17 11.54 -16.48
CA PRO A 262 4.25 10.84 -15.58
C PRO A 262 4.03 11.57 -14.24
N PHE A 263 4.58 12.78 -14.09
CA PHE A 263 4.50 13.63 -12.91
C PHE A 263 4.37 15.11 -13.31
N GLY A 264 3.98 15.95 -12.35
CA GLY A 264 3.90 17.41 -12.54
C GLY A 264 4.11 18.16 -11.23
N GLN A 265 3.77 19.45 -11.18
CA GLN A 265 4.06 20.32 -10.03
C GLN A 265 3.52 19.81 -8.70
N ALA A 266 2.36 19.13 -8.71
CA ALA A 266 1.80 18.51 -7.51
C ALA A 266 2.71 17.42 -6.93
N TYR A 267 3.39 16.65 -7.78
CA TYR A 267 4.33 15.63 -7.36
C TYR A 267 5.60 16.25 -6.78
N ILE A 268 6.12 17.34 -7.36
CA ILE A 268 7.27 18.07 -6.82
C ILE A 268 6.95 18.60 -5.41
N ARG A 269 5.79 19.23 -5.22
CA ARG A 269 5.35 19.68 -3.89
C ARG A 269 5.19 18.53 -2.89
N TYR A 270 4.66 17.40 -3.35
CA TYR A 270 4.56 16.19 -2.53
C TYR A 270 5.95 15.68 -2.13
N LEU A 271 6.90 15.65 -3.06
CA LEU A 271 8.27 15.23 -2.81
C LEU A 271 8.97 16.15 -1.80
N ASP A 272 8.86 17.47 -1.97
CA ASP A 272 9.41 18.47 -1.04
C ASP A 272 8.86 18.25 0.39
N LYS A 273 7.55 17.97 0.50
CA LYS A 273 6.93 17.63 1.78
C LYS A 273 7.50 16.34 2.38
N MET A 274 7.65 15.27 1.59
CA MET A 274 8.19 14.00 2.07
C MET A 274 9.65 14.11 2.50
N ILE A 275 10.47 14.84 1.76
CA ILE A 275 11.87 15.11 2.12
C ILE A 275 11.91 15.85 3.46
N ASN A 276 11.10 16.91 3.63
CA ASN A 276 11.05 17.64 4.89
C ASN A 276 10.57 16.78 6.06
N GLU A 277 9.51 15.98 5.86
CA GLU A 277 9.02 15.06 6.90
C GLU A 277 10.06 14.00 7.28
N SER A 278 10.85 13.50 6.32
CA SER A 278 11.87 12.48 6.56
C SER A 278 12.96 12.97 7.50
N ARG A 279 13.35 14.26 7.42
CA ARG A 279 14.34 14.89 8.32
C ARG A 279 13.90 14.88 9.78
N VAL A 280 12.60 14.89 10.04
CA VAL A 280 12.04 14.90 11.40
C VAL A 280 11.75 13.48 11.89
N LYS A 281 11.14 12.66 11.03
CA LYS A 281 10.55 11.37 11.43
C LYS A 281 11.52 10.18 11.37
N CYS A 282 12.59 10.27 10.59
CA CYS A 282 13.52 9.14 10.37
C CYS A 282 14.80 9.19 11.20
N LEU A 283 14.97 10.22 12.04
CA LEU A 283 16.10 10.31 12.97
C LEU A 283 16.05 9.28 14.10
N LYS A 284 14.85 8.72 14.35
CA LYS A 284 14.62 7.70 15.37
C LYS A 284 14.24 6.37 14.73
N LYS A 285 14.61 5.29 15.39
CA LYS A 285 14.16 3.93 15.06
C LYS A 285 12.64 3.88 15.19
N PHE A 286 11.98 3.15 14.30
CA PHE A 286 10.60 2.77 14.53
C PHE A 286 10.54 1.81 15.73
N GLU A 287 9.75 2.17 16.72
CA GLU A 287 9.45 1.35 17.89
C GLU A 287 8.01 0.86 17.77
N TYR A 288 7.87 -0.47 17.75
CA TYR A 288 6.57 -1.11 17.93
C TYR A 288 6.28 -1.15 19.44
N ILE A 289 5.26 -0.40 19.88
CA ILE A 289 4.73 -0.42 21.24
C ILE A 289 3.55 -1.39 21.28
#